data_AF-A0A7S4DE53-F1
#
_entry.id   AF-A0A7S4DE53-F1
#
_cell.length_a   1.000
_cell.length_b   1.000
_cell.length_c   1.000
_cell.angle_alpha   90.00
_cell.angle_beta   90.00
_cell.angle_gamma   90.00
#
_symmetry.space_group_name_H-M   'P 1'
#
loop_
_entity.id
_entity.type
_entity.pdbx_description
1 polymer ?
#
loop_
_entity_poly.entity_id
_entity_poly.type
_entity_poly.pdbx_seq_one_letter_code
_entity_poly.pdbx_strand_id
1 'polypeptide(L)'
;ETRVRLASPGGVRFYFSNPGQGEGWACGWRNLQMLCGAIIHRDEAEIEKKGGRGNGRLFGGSHFVPEISFMQRWLELAWEEGFDPIGAAQLKPIYGTRKWIGSTEAAALLRSFGVHAKIVEFVDKDAQKAEREREAARRVQG
;
A
#
# COMPACT_ATOMS: atom_id res chain seq x y z
N GLU A 1 9.72 -32.76 -6.79
CA GLU A 1 8.90 -31.94 -7.70
C GLU A 1 8.93 -30.49 -7.21
N THR A 2 9.43 -29.55 -8.00
CA THR A 2 9.53 -28.12 -7.63
C THR A 2 8.21 -27.43 -7.95
N ARG A 3 7.55 -26.87 -6.93
CA ARG A 3 6.29 -26.13 -7.11
C ARG A 3 6.56 -24.63 -7.17
N VAL A 4 6.00 -23.97 -8.19
CA VAL A 4 6.02 -22.50 -8.33
C VAL A 4 4.66 -21.95 -7.93
N ARG A 5 4.64 -20.85 -7.17
CA ARG A 5 3.43 -20.10 -6.83
C ARG A 5 3.52 -18.70 -7.42
N LEU A 6 2.51 -18.31 -8.19
CA LEU A 6 2.39 -16.96 -8.74
C LEU A 6 1.40 -16.14 -7.89
N ALA A 7 1.57 -14.82 -7.87
CA ALA A 7 0.76 -13.92 -7.07
C ALA A 7 -0.69 -13.78 -7.60
N SER A 8 -0.89 -13.86 -8.92
CA SER A 8 -2.20 -13.78 -9.57
C SER A 8 -2.19 -14.58 -10.87
N PRO A 9 -3.28 -15.31 -11.21
CA PRO A 9 -3.40 -16.03 -12.49
C PRO A 9 -3.30 -15.13 -13.72
N GLY A 10 -3.76 -13.88 -13.63
CA GLY A 10 -3.71 -12.90 -14.71
C GLY A 10 -2.43 -12.07 -14.76
N GLY A 11 -1.44 -12.41 -13.92
CA GLY A 11 -0.19 -11.67 -13.81
C GLY A 11 -0.32 -10.34 -13.06
N VAL A 12 0.80 -9.62 -13.00
CA VAL A 12 0.91 -8.30 -12.38
C VAL A 12 1.58 -7.38 -13.39
N ARG A 13 0.95 -6.26 -13.72
CA ARG A 13 1.55 -5.25 -14.61
C ARG A 13 2.69 -4.56 -13.88
N PHE A 14 3.85 -4.48 -14.53
CA PHE A 14 5.01 -3.78 -14.01
C PHE A 14 4.86 -2.25 -14.21
N TYR A 15 5.16 -1.48 -13.16
CA TYR A 15 5.21 -0.03 -13.20
C TYR A 15 6.64 0.41 -12.86
N PHE A 16 7.24 1.24 -13.71
CA PHE A 16 8.61 1.72 -13.52
C PHE A 16 8.68 3.25 -13.54
N SER A 17 9.78 3.77 -13.03
CA SER A 17 10.08 5.20 -13.09
C SER A 17 10.90 5.50 -14.35
N ASN A 18 10.48 6.49 -15.13
CA ASN A 18 11.27 7.04 -16.22
C ASN A 18 12.19 8.17 -15.68
N PRO A 19 13.28 8.50 -16.39
CA PRO A 19 14.02 9.74 -16.13
C PRO A 19 13.08 10.94 -16.08
N GLY A 20 13.18 11.76 -15.03
CA GLY A 20 12.27 12.89 -14.81
C GLY A 20 10.86 12.53 -14.29
N GLN A 21 10.48 11.25 -14.27
CA GLN A 21 9.17 10.78 -13.79
C GLN A 21 9.33 9.68 -12.73
N GLY A 22 9.59 10.10 -11.50
CA GLY A 22 9.65 9.20 -10.34
C GLY A 22 11.04 8.63 -10.03
N GLU A 23 12.06 9.01 -10.79
CA GLU A 23 13.44 8.58 -10.55
C GLU A 23 13.94 9.04 -9.17
N GLY A 24 14.50 8.09 -8.41
CA GLY A 24 15.07 8.33 -7.08
C GLY A 24 14.07 8.49 -5.93
N TRP A 25 12.76 8.39 -6.19
CA TRP A 25 11.77 8.58 -5.11
C TRP A 25 10.46 7.80 -5.21
N ALA A 26 10.07 7.38 -6.42
CA ALA A 26 8.75 6.82 -6.65
C ALA A 26 8.63 5.31 -6.40
N CYS A 27 9.69 4.62 -5.95
CA CYS A 27 9.66 3.16 -5.85
C CYS A 27 8.50 2.63 -4.99
N GLY A 28 8.23 3.24 -3.83
CA GLY A 28 7.09 2.89 -2.99
C GLY A 28 5.75 3.08 -3.72
N TRP A 29 5.60 4.17 -4.46
CA TRP A 29 4.42 4.44 -5.28
C TRP A 29 4.26 3.44 -6.43
N ARG A 30 5.34 3.10 -7.14
CA ARG A 30 5.31 2.10 -8.22
C ARG A 30 4.96 0.71 -7.70
N ASN A 31 5.49 0.32 -6.55
CA ASN A 31 5.10 -0.93 -5.88
C ASN A 31 3.62 -0.95 -5.53
N LEU A 32 3.09 0.16 -5.02
CA LEU A 32 1.68 0.30 -4.73
C LEU A 32 0.82 0.26 -6.01
N GLN A 33 1.27 0.87 -7.11
CA GLN A 33 0.61 0.75 -8.41
C GLN A 33 0.51 -0.70 -8.89
N MET A 34 1.60 -1.47 -8.79
CA MET A 34 1.61 -2.90 -9.14
C MET A 34 0.60 -3.69 -8.30
N LEU A 35 0.58 -3.45 -6.98
CA LEU A 35 -0.34 -4.13 -6.07
C LEU A 35 -1.81 -3.76 -6.36
N CYS A 36 -2.11 -2.48 -6.56
CA CYS A 36 -3.44 -2.02 -6.93
C CYS A 36 -3.91 -2.62 -8.26
N GLY A 37 -3.02 -2.72 -9.26
CA GLY A 37 -3.33 -3.34 -10.54
C GLY A 37 -3.70 -4.82 -10.40
N ALA A 38 -2.98 -5.56 -9.55
CA ALA A 38 -3.30 -6.96 -9.27
C ALA A 38 -4.67 -7.12 -8.58
N ILE A 39 -5.01 -6.20 -7.66
CA ILE A 39 -6.32 -6.18 -6.98
C ILE A 39 -7.45 -5.86 -7.97
N ILE A 40 -7.29 -4.83 -8.79
CA ILE A 40 -8.29 -4.45 -9.81
C ILE A 40 -8.56 -5.63 -10.74
N HIS A 41 -7.51 -6.27 -11.26
CA HIS A 41 -7.68 -7.38 -12.20
C HIS A 41 -8.37 -8.59 -11.53
N ARG A 42 -8.07 -8.85 -10.25
CA ARG A 42 -8.77 -9.88 -9.49
C ARG A 42 -10.25 -9.53 -9.29
N ASP A 43 -10.55 -8.30 -8.92
CA ASP A 43 -11.92 -7.84 -8.71
C ASP A 43 -12.73 -7.94 -10.02
N GLU A 44 -12.15 -7.55 -11.16
CA GLU A 44 -12.76 -7.69 -12.49
C GLU A 44 -13.09 -9.15 -12.83
N ALA A 45 -12.13 -10.06 -12.66
CA ALA A 45 -12.35 -11.47 -12.91
C ALA A 45 -13.45 -12.07 -12.01
N GLU A 46 -13.57 -11.59 -10.77
CA GLU A 46 -14.63 -12.02 -9.85
C GLU A 46 -16.00 -11.40 -10.19
N ILE A 47 -16.03 -10.16 -10.68
CA ILE A 47 -17.25 -9.49 -11.17
C ILE A 47 -17.78 -10.21 -12.42
N GLU A 48 -16.90 -10.55 -13.36
CA GLU A 48 -17.24 -11.28 -14.58
C GLU A 48 -17.86 -12.63 -14.25
N LYS A 49 -17.22 -13.43 -13.37
CA LYS A 49 -17.76 -14.72 -12.90
C LYS A 49 -19.14 -14.62 -12.26
N LYS A 50 -19.48 -13.47 -11.64
CA LYS A 50 -20.76 -13.23 -10.97
C LYS A 50 -21.82 -12.60 -11.89
N GLY A 51 -21.56 -12.51 -13.20
CA GLY A 51 -22.51 -11.98 -14.19
C GLY A 51 -22.45 -10.46 -14.33
N GLY A 52 -21.28 -9.84 -14.14
CA GLY A 52 -21.01 -8.47 -14.58
C GLY A 52 -21.63 -7.35 -13.73
N ARG A 53 -22.09 -7.64 -12.51
CA ARG A 53 -22.72 -6.64 -11.62
C ARG A 53 -21.83 -6.36 -10.42
N GLY A 54 -21.22 -5.18 -10.38
CA GLY A 54 -20.41 -4.68 -9.26
C GLY A 54 -19.43 -3.60 -9.68
N ASN A 55 -19.02 -2.75 -8.74
CA ASN A 55 -17.94 -1.77 -8.94
C ASN A 55 -16.64 -2.33 -8.37
N GLY A 56 -15.51 -2.04 -9.02
CA GLY A 56 -14.19 -2.32 -8.46
C GLY A 56 -13.99 -1.61 -7.12
N ARG A 57 -13.20 -2.22 -6.20
CA ARG A 57 -13.03 -1.68 -4.84
C ARG A 57 -12.19 -0.40 -4.81
N LEU A 58 -11.20 -0.32 -5.70
CA LEU A 58 -10.22 0.77 -5.70
C LEU A 58 -10.68 1.94 -6.56
N PHE A 59 -10.32 3.15 -6.14
CA PHE A 59 -10.40 4.38 -6.93
C PHE A 59 -11.80 4.67 -7.52
N GLY A 60 -12.86 4.39 -6.75
CA GLY A 60 -14.24 4.62 -7.18
C GLY A 60 -14.71 3.68 -8.29
N GLY A 61 -14.07 2.52 -8.46
CA GLY A 61 -14.44 1.56 -9.50
C GLY A 61 -13.93 1.96 -10.87
N SER A 62 -12.82 2.70 -10.95
CA SER A 62 -12.30 3.21 -12.23
C SER A 62 -11.75 2.14 -13.18
N HIS A 63 -11.49 0.92 -12.68
CA HIS A 63 -10.89 -0.18 -13.45
C HIS A 63 -9.46 0.11 -13.98
N PHE A 64 -8.80 1.16 -13.47
CA PHE A 64 -7.41 1.46 -13.81
C PHE A 64 -6.60 1.93 -12.61
N VAL A 65 -5.28 1.74 -12.68
CA VAL A 65 -4.34 2.24 -11.69
C VAL A 65 -3.98 3.69 -12.03
N PRO A 66 -4.24 4.66 -11.14
CA PRO A 66 -3.99 6.07 -11.41
C PRO A 66 -2.50 6.43 -11.33
N GLU A 67 -2.15 7.62 -11.83
CA GLU A 67 -0.80 8.17 -11.68
C GLU A 67 -0.46 8.53 -10.23
N ILE A 68 0.84 8.71 -9.94
CA ILE A 68 1.33 8.98 -8.58
C ILE A 68 0.69 10.23 -7.96
N SER A 69 0.49 11.29 -8.74
CA SER A 69 -0.15 12.53 -8.27
C SER A 69 -1.57 12.28 -7.75
N PHE A 70 -2.35 11.45 -8.43
CA PHE A 70 -3.68 11.04 -7.99
C PHE A 70 -3.62 10.09 -6.79
N MET A 71 -2.64 9.18 -6.74
CA MET A 71 -2.44 8.32 -5.56
C MET A 71 -2.08 9.14 -4.32
N GLN A 72 -1.27 10.19 -4.47
CA GLN A 72 -0.98 11.14 -3.39
C GLN A 72 -2.27 11.80 -2.88
N ARG A 73 -3.18 12.22 -3.78
CA ARG A 73 -4.49 12.77 -3.39
C ARG A 73 -5.34 11.76 -2.63
N TRP A 74 -5.43 10.53 -3.13
CA TRP A 74 -6.16 9.48 -2.42
C TRP A 74 -5.58 9.18 -1.04
N LEU A 75 -4.27 9.27 -0.87
CA LEU A 75 -3.63 9.13 0.44
C LEU A 75 -3.96 10.31 1.36
N GLU A 76 -3.98 11.54 0.86
CA GLU A 76 -4.40 12.71 1.64
C GLU A 76 -5.84 12.59 2.14
N LEU A 77 -6.74 12.14 1.26
CA LEU A 77 -8.13 11.85 1.60
C LEU A 77 -8.24 10.73 2.64
N ALA A 78 -7.49 9.63 2.49
CA ALA A 78 -7.44 8.57 3.49
C ALA A 78 -7.00 9.12 4.87
N TRP A 79 -6.00 9.99 4.90
CA TRP A 79 -5.58 10.65 6.14
C TRP A 79 -6.63 11.60 6.72
N GLU A 80 -7.42 12.28 5.88
CA GLU A 80 -8.55 13.12 6.32
C GLU A 80 -9.70 12.27 6.89
N GLU A 81 -9.90 11.06 6.38
CA GLU A 81 -10.86 10.07 6.90
C GLU A 81 -10.38 9.38 8.19
N GLY A 82 -9.18 9.72 8.69
CA GLY A 82 -8.64 9.25 9.96
C GLY A 82 -7.78 7.99 9.87
N PHE A 83 -7.42 7.53 8.67
CA PHE A 83 -6.41 6.49 8.51
C PHE A 83 -5.02 7.06 8.83
N ASP A 84 -4.19 6.30 9.56
CA ASP A 84 -2.78 6.62 9.85
C ASP A 84 -2.46 8.11 10.15
N PRO A 85 -3.00 8.67 11.25
CA PRO A 85 -2.78 10.07 11.60
C PRO A 85 -1.30 10.39 11.92
N ILE A 86 -0.53 9.38 12.34
CA ILE A 86 0.91 9.54 12.62
C ILE A 86 1.68 9.69 11.31
N GLY A 87 1.44 8.81 10.32
CA GLY A 87 2.03 8.96 8.99
C GLY A 87 1.61 10.27 8.32
N ALA A 88 0.34 10.68 8.50
CA ALA A 88 -0.14 11.98 8.03
C ALA A 88 0.66 13.15 8.61
N ALA A 89 0.88 13.17 9.92
CA ALA A 89 1.66 14.22 10.59
C ALA A 89 3.12 14.27 10.12
N GLN A 90 3.69 13.12 9.75
CA GLN A 90 5.07 13.02 9.27
C GLN A 90 5.21 13.48 7.81
N LEU A 91 4.20 13.21 6.97
CA LEU A 91 4.34 13.30 5.52
C LEU A 91 3.44 14.35 4.85
N LYS A 92 2.40 14.89 5.49
CA LYS A 92 1.59 15.97 4.91
C LYS A 92 2.41 17.27 4.73
N PRO A 93 2.20 18.04 3.65
CA PRO A 93 1.48 17.65 2.44
C PRO A 93 2.31 16.63 1.64
N ILE A 94 1.64 15.63 1.04
CA ILE A 94 2.31 14.63 0.19
C ILE A 94 2.05 14.92 -1.29
N TYR A 95 0.89 15.51 -1.62
CA TYR A 95 0.57 15.86 -2.99
C TYR A 95 1.54 16.88 -3.60
N GLY A 96 1.94 16.62 -4.84
CA GLY A 96 2.86 17.48 -5.57
C GLY A 96 4.30 17.40 -5.07
N THR A 97 4.60 16.51 -4.12
CA THR A 97 5.94 16.31 -3.58
C THR A 97 6.61 15.08 -4.19
N ARG A 98 7.93 14.98 -3.97
CA ARG A 98 8.74 13.79 -4.29
C ARG A 98 9.05 12.94 -3.06
N LYS A 99 8.18 12.99 -2.04
CA LYS A 99 8.37 12.25 -0.79
C LYS A 99 8.22 10.75 -1.03
N TRP A 100 9.08 10.00 -0.34
CA TRP A 100 9.01 8.54 -0.31
C TRP A 100 7.81 8.10 0.53
N ILE A 101 7.31 6.91 0.23
CA ILE A 101 6.31 6.23 1.05
C ILE A 101 6.78 4.82 1.36
N GLY A 102 6.28 4.28 2.46
CA GLY A 102 6.53 2.92 2.91
C GLY A 102 5.25 2.09 3.03
N SER A 103 5.37 1.01 3.79
CA SER A 103 4.29 0.06 4.04
C SER A 103 3.11 0.68 4.81
N THR A 104 3.35 1.70 5.63
CA THR A 104 2.34 2.43 6.41
C THR A 104 1.37 3.17 5.50
N GLU A 105 1.88 4.00 4.59
CA GLU A 105 1.06 4.74 3.63
C GLU A 105 0.37 3.80 2.64
N ALA A 106 1.05 2.75 2.19
CA ALA A 106 0.44 1.73 1.33
C ALA A 106 -0.75 1.05 2.04
N ALA A 107 -0.60 0.69 3.31
CA ALA A 107 -1.67 0.08 4.08
C ALA A 107 -2.81 1.07 4.36
N ALA A 108 -2.50 2.34 4.68
CA ALA A 108 -3.50 3.39 4.89
C ALA A 108 -4.37 3.58 3.64
N LEU A 109 -3.73 3.72 2.47
CA LEU A 109 -4.44 3.86 1.19
C LEU A 109 -5.32 2.65 0.87
N LEU A 110 -4.80 1.43 1.01
CA LEU A 110 -5.58 0.22 0.71
C LEU A 110 -6.77 0.07 1.67
N ARG A 111 -6.56 0.36 2.95
CA ARG A 111 -7.61 0.24 3.98
C ARG A 111 -8.72 1.28 3.81
N SER A 112 -8.43 2.48 3.33
CA SER A 112 -9.48 3.47 3.04
C SER A 112 -10.45 3.00 1.95
N PHE A 113 -9.96 2.20 0.97
CA PHE A 113 -10.82 1.51 0.00
C PHE A 113 -11.43 0.19 0.52
N GLY A 114 -11.36 -0.07 1.83
CA GLY A 114 -11.89 -1.28 2.44
C GLY A 114 -11.13 -2.56 2.07
N VAL A 115 -9.88 -2.47 1.58
CA VAL A 115 -9.02 -3.64 1.36
C VAL A 115 -8.35 -4.03 2.68
N HIS A 116 -8.47 -5.29 3.04
CA HIS A 116 -7.84 -5.82 4.25
C HIS A 116 -6.32 -5.98 4.06
N ALA A 117 -5.56 -4.96 4.43
CA ALA A 117 -4.09 -4.96 4.39
C ALA A 117 -3.50 -5.08 5.81
N LYS A 118 -2.44 -5.88 5.98
CA LYS A 118 -1.70 -6.03 7.24
C LYS A 118 -0.21 -5.75 7.00
N ILE A 119 0.37 -4.91 7.84
CA ILE A 119 1.82 -4.67 7.87
C ILE A 119 2.44 -5.75 8.76
N VAL A 120 3.50 -6.38 8.27
CA VAL A 120 4.30 -7.34 9.02
C VAL A 120 5.72 -6.83 9.00
N GLU A 121 6.28 -6.62 10.19
CA GLU A 121 7.66 -6.22 10.38
C GLU A 121 8.52 -7.46 10.65
N PHE A 122 9.63 -7.58 9.94
CA PHE A 122 10.59 -8.65 10.13
C PHE A 122 11.81 -8.06 10.83
N VAL A 123 11.88 -8.24 12.14
CA VAL A 123 13.03 -7.83 12.96
C VAL A 123 13.94 -9.03 13.23
N ASP A 124 15.24 -8.76 13.32
CA ASP A 124 16.20 -9.77 13.78
C ASP A 124 15.85 -10.25 15.20
N LYS A 125 16.16 -11.52 15.52
CA LYS A 125 15.90 -12.10 16.84
C LYS A 125 16.54 -11.30 17.97
N ASP A 126 17.74 -10.74 17.73
CA ASP A 126 18.47 -9.97 18.73
C ASP A 126 17.80 -8.61 18.96
N ALA A 127 17.34 -7.96 17.89
CA ALA A 127 16.54 -6.73 17.99
C ALA A 127 15.23 -6.99 18.74
N GLN A 128 14.58 -8.12 18.46
CA GLN A 128 13.34 -8.52 19.11
C GLN A 128 13.53 -8.79 20.62
N LYS A 129 14.66 -9.40 21.01
CA LYS A 129 15.02 -9.61 22.43
C LYS A 129 15.29 -8.27 23.13
N ALA A 130 16.07 -7.40 22.50
CA ALA A 130 16.41 -6.09 23.06
C ALA A 130 15.17 -5.21 23.28
N GLU A 131 14.19 -5.26 22.37
CA GLU A 131 12.95 -4.51 22.53
C GLU A 131 12.09 -5.04 23.68
N ARG A 132 11.96 -6.37 23.82
CA ARG A 132 11.24 -6.98 24.95
C ARG A 132 11.87 -6.63 26.30
N GLU A 133 13.20 -6.60 26.37
CA GLU A 133 13.93 -6.21 27.58
C GLU A 133 13.70 -4.73 27.91
N ARG A 134 13.70 -3.85 26.91
CA ARG A 134 13.39 -2.42 27.08
C ARG A 134 11.94 -2.18 27.53
N GLU A 135 10.98 -2.91 26.96
CA GLU A 135 9.59 -2.85 27.41
C GLU A 135 9.42 -3.34 28.85
N ALA A 136 10.06 -4.45 29.21
CA ALA A 136 10.04 -4.98 30.57
C ALA A 136 10.62 -3.97 31.57
N ALA A 137 11.75 -3.33 31.24
CA ALA A 137 12.35 -2.30 32.08
C ALA A 137 11.44 -1.07 32.27
N ARG A 138 10.72 -0.63 31.22
CA ARG A 138 9.76 0.48 31.31
C ARG A 138 8.57 0.17 32.20
N ARG A 139 8.08 -1.08 32.21
CA ARG A 139 6.95 -1.52 33.06
C ARG A 139 7.32 -1.68 34.54
N VAL A 140 8.61 -1.76 34.86
CA VAL A 140 9.11 -1.82 36.25
C VAL A 140 9.34 -0.42 36.83
N GLN A 141 9.48 0.60 35.98
CA GLN A 141 9.81 1.98 36.37
C GLN A 141 8.60 2.95 36.35
N GLY A 142 7.43 2.49 35.92
CA GLY A 142 6.16 3.24 35.97
C GLY A 142 5.17 2.55 36.90
#